data_AF-A0A0G4HV27-F1
#
_entry.id   AF-A0A0G4HV27-F1
#
_cell.length_a   1.000
_cell.length_b   1.000
_cell.length_c   1.000
_cell.angle_alpha   90.00
_cell.angle_beta   90.00
_cell.angle_gamma   90.00
#
_symmetry.space_group_name_H-M   'P 1'
#
loop_
_entity.id
_entity.type
_entity.pdbx_description
1 polymer ?
#
loop_
_entity_poly.entity_id
_entity_poly.type
_entity_poly.pdbx_seq_one_letter_code
_entity_poly.pdbx_strand_id
1 'polypeptide(L)'
;MSDPESGRDFDHATDSRLHRRKFEKYGQEPKEDKERRMALCWRHMMGSCDGSACEGLHVAKEDRPPCAVYVREGDGACKWGEECFYPHRLRDDMIFSFECHVVLQYMASHENRLGSYLKDVYGRFIEDMRMARAHGKNRFADRALLIRMRQPTGRSSSSSSVCVRDEEREFVRRMGEDPVLKCVLRCYRMGHRGPSLDTAAAYCQGTFGAFSRGMPGPTDVKFRVRAYPKSMEREFAELLNGKPLVGEERGEKVAVASPGDALLCVDIVGVEGTVYCGVHQINSLPVEGEDTVMGGGKEKSPYMFAARDSSRVELVGEGKDLVVSRAQFKLAELAKRSDILLPHPVDEEGGGGGEKSALKLQRVEQNRPRCAVDIGASPGGWSYVLATQLGCDAVVAVDPGALHASLPDSIIHLAVKAKESVSQIREVITQRRKTKGALVPPSEGPFLDAYVCDMNCPTCDSVDTFLLFRELMVPGGAAVITLKNFDGGAQQWREGLEKAVERLKSVLDPSSVRMLQLMSNGTEEVTVTGRIPS
;
A
#
# COMPACT_ATOMS: atom_id res chain seq x y z
N MET A 1 -1.14 54.00 6.36
CA MET A 1 -1.50 52.86 7.22
C MET A 1 -1.65 51.67 6.29
N SER A 2 -0.75 50.71 6.42
CA SER A 2 -0.49 49.67 5.43
C SER A 2 0.08 48.50 6.19
N ASP A 3 -0.66 47.40 6.28
CA ASP A 3 -0.22 46.19 6.98
C ASP A 3 0.86 45.47 6.18
N PRO A 4 1.94 45.00 6.83
CA PRO A 4 2.98 44.23 6.19
C PRO A 4 2.64 42.73 6.14
N GLU A 5 3.26 42.06 5.17
CA GLU A 5 3.21 40.60 4.98
C GLU A 5 3.76 39.84 6.21
N SER A 6 3.22 38.65 6.47
CA SER A 6 3.83 37.70 7.41
C SER A 6 3.96 36.31 6.78
N GLY A 7 4.94 36.19 5.88
CA GLY A 7 5.47 34.88 5.49
C GLY A 7 6.05 34.16 6.70
N ARG A 8 5.74 32.87 6.87
CA ARG A 8 6.46 31.98 7.78
C ARG A 8 7.17 30.91 6.96
N ASP A 9 8.47 31.08 6.79
CA ASP A 9 9.33 30.04 6.25
C ASP A 9 9.31 28.81 7.17
N PHE A 10 9.09 27.64 6.57
CA PHE A 10 9.28 26.37 7.27
C PHE A 10 10.77 26.01 7.25
N ASP A 11 11.44 26.23 8.38
CA ASP A 11 12.86 25.91 8.54
C ASP A 11 13.11 24.39 8.57
N HIS A 12 13.41 23.84 7.41
CA HIS A 12 13.77 22.43 7.21
C HIS A 12 15.17 22.05 7.77
N ALA A 13 15.93 22.97 8.39
CA ALA A 13 17.32 22.71 8.76
C ALA A 13 17.53 21.76 9.97
N THR A 14 16.50 21.47 10.76
CA THR A 14 16.66 20.76 12.05
C THR A 14 16.83 19.24 11.96
N ASP A 15 16.23 18.55 10.99
CA ASP A 15 16.31 17.07 10.88
C ASP A 15 17.65 16.60 10.27
N SER A 16 18.26 17.42 9.40
CA SER A 16 19.56 17.14 8.77
C SER A 16 20.70 16.92 9.79
N ARG A 17 20.65 17.62 10.93
CA ARG A 17 21.65 17.52 12.01
C ARG A 17 21.53 16.20 12.79
N LEU A 18 20.32 15.63 12.90
CA LEU A 18 20.11 14.34 13.55
C LEU A 18 20.61 13.18 12.69
N HIS A 19 20.44 13.28 11.37
CA HIS A 19 21.00 12.32 10.42
C HIS A 19 22.52 12.41 10.32
N ARG A 20 23.12 13.61 10.32
CA ARG A 20 24.58 13.80 10.27
C ARG A 20 25.27 13.19 11.51
N ARG A 21 24.75 13.41 12.72
CA ARG A 21 25.26 12.78 13.97
C ARG A 21 25.13 11.25 14.00
N LYS A 22 24.14 10.66 13.32
CA LYS A 22 24.03 9.20 13.20
C LYS A 22 25.09 8.62 12.25
N PHE A 23 25.36 9.28 11.13
CA PHE A 23 26.44 8.86 10.23
C PHE A 23 27.83 8.99 10.88
N GLU A 24 28.08 10.04 11.66
CA GLU A 24 29.33 10.19 12.43
C GLU A 24 29.52 9.05 13.45
N LYS A 25 28.46 8.60 14.12
CA LYS A 25 28.57 7.52 15.12
C LYS A 25 28.72 6.12 14.51
N TYR A 26 28.10 5.84 13.36
CA TYR A 26 28.24 4.55 12.65
C TYR A 26 29.43 4.49 11.69
N GLY A 27 30.04 5.63 11.35
CA GLY A 27 31.27 5.73 10.55
C GLY A 27 32.57 5.63 11.35
N GLN A 28 32.49 5.60 12.69
CA GLN A 28 33.65 5.52 13.59
C GLN A 28 33.88 4.15 14.24
N GLU A 29 32.97 3.18 14.09
CA GLU A 29 33.27 1.78 14.43
C GLU A 29 34.33 1.30 13.41
N PRO A 30 35.55 0.89 13.83
CA PRO A 30 36.58 0.47 12.89
C PRO A 30 36.02 -0.64 12.00
N LYS A 31 36.26 -0.52 10.68
CA LYS A 31 35.79 -1.51 9.68
C LYS A 31 36.15 -2.93 10.12
N GLU A 32 37.33 -3.08 10.70
CA GLU A 32 37.87 -4.29 11.29
C GLU A 32 36.98 -4.89 12.39
N ASP A 33 36.45 -4.11 13.35
CA ASP A 33 35.59 -4.65 14.43
C ASP A 33 34.23 -5.10 13.92
N LYS A 34 33.67 -4.39 12.93
CA LYS A 34 32.43 -4.81 12.27
C LYS A 34 32.61 -6.08 11.44
N GLU A 35 33.71 -6.17 10.70
CA GLU A 35 34.10 -7.39 9.97
C GLU A 35 34.43 -8.54 10.93
N ARG A 36 35.03 -8.26 12.10
CA ARG A 36 35.31 -9.23 13.16
C ARG A 36 34.03 -9.76 13.82
N ARG A 37 33.03 -8.92 14.11
CA ARG A 37 31.70 -9.37 14.59
C ARG A 37 30.97 -10.21 13.52
N MET A 38 31.05 -9.84 12.24
CA MET A 38 30.49 -10.65 11.15
C MET A 38 31.22 -11.99 10.96
N ALA A 39 32.56 -12.01 11.06
CA ALA A 39 33.37 -13.22 10.94
C ALA A 39 33.17 -14.18 12.14
N LEU A 40 32.96 -13.64 13.35
CA LEU A 40 32.58 -14.45 14.52
C LEU A 40 31.19 -15.09 14.35
N CYS A 41 30.22 -14.36 13.78
CA CYS A 41 28.92 -14.92 13.43
C CYS A 41 29.01 -15.98 12.32
N TRP A 42 29.90 -15.80 11.34
CA TRP A 42 30.17 -16.82 10.30
C TRP A 42 30.74 -18.12 10.88
N ARG A 43 31.62 -18.04 11.90
CA ARG A 43 32.10 -19.22 12.64
C ARG A 43 30.98 -19.98 13.34
N HIS A 44 29.93 -19.30 13.82
CA HIS A 44 28.77 -19.97 14.41
C HIS A 44 27.96 -20.79 13.38
N MET A 45 27.74 -20.25 12.16
CA MET A 45 27.13 -21.05 11.07
C MET A 45 27.98 -22.26 10.65
N MET A 46 29.29 -22.21 10.92
CA MET A 46 30.25 -23.30 10.70
C MET A 46 30.51 -24.15 11.98
N GLY A 47 29.70 -23.98 13.03
CA GLY A 47 29.77 -24.79 14.26
C GLY A 47 30.97 -24.55 15.19
N SER A 48 31.75 -23.48 15.01
CA SER A 48 33.04 -23.26 15.70
C SER A 48 33.09 -22.00 16.59
N CYS A 49 31.98 -21.65 17.25
CA CYS A 49 31.94 -20.56 18.22
C CYS A 49 31.51 -21.03 19.61
N ASP A 50 32.32 -20.72 20.63
CA ASP A 50 32.09 -21.08 22.04
C ASP A 50 31.03 -20.22 22.76
N GLY A 51 30.45 -19.23 22.08
CA GLY A 51 29.39 -18.36 22.59
C GLY A 51 29.83 -17.28 23.59
N SER A 52 31.05 -17.34 24.13
CA SER A 52 31.53 -16.45 25.21
C SER A 52 31.54 -14.97 24.83
N ALA A 53 31.83 -14.66 23.56
CA ALA A 53 31.85 -13.30 23.00
C ALA A 53 30.56 -12.93 22.24
N CYS A 54 29.52 -13.76 22.29
CA CYS A 54 28.31 -13.64 21.47
C CYS A 54 27.01 -13.84 22.28
N GLU A 55 27.08 -13.60 23.59
CA GLU A 55 26.00 -13.81 24.54
C GLU A 55 24.73 -13.04 24.13
N GLY A 56 23.65 -13.79 23.86
CA GLY A 56 22.36 -13.25 23.38
C GLY A 56 22.11 -13.32 21.86
N LEU A 57 23.14 -13.45 21.02
CA LEU A 57 22.95 -13.63 19.56
C LEU A 57 22.64 -15.08 19.18
N HIS A 58 23.15 -16.05 19.95
CA HIS A 58 23.10 -17.49 19.64
C HIS A 58 21.89 -18.24 20.22
N VAL A 59 21.01 -17.55 20.94
CA VAL A 59 19.80 -18.20 21.47
C VAL A 59 18.84 -18.48 20.31
N ALA A 60 18.35 -19.72 20.18
CA ALA A 60 17.30 -20.06 19.22
C ALA A 60 16.08 -19.13 19.41
N LYS A 61 15.27 -18.91 18.37
CA LYS A 61 14.22 -17.87 18.45
C LYS A 61 13.17 -18.24 19.51
N GLU A 62 12.95 -19.53 19.70
CA GLU A 62 12.05 -20.16 20.66
C GLU A 62 12.57 -20.01 22.11
N ASP A 63 13.87 -20.18 22.32
CA ASP A 63 14.52 -20.20 23.64
C ASP A 63 14.88 -18.80 24.16
N ARG A 64 14.66 -17.75 23.38
CA ARG A 64 14.92 -16.36 23.79
C ARG A 64 14.00 -16.00 24.95
N PRO A 65 14.54 -15.64 26.14
CA PRO A 65 13.69 -15.25 27.25
C PRO A 65 12.82 -14.05 26.86
N PRO A 66 11.53 -14.04 27.23
CA PRO A 66 10.66 -12.91 26.97
C PRO A 66 11.26 -11.62 27.55
N CYS A 67 10.96 -10.47 26.92
CA CYS A 67 11.50 -9.20 27.36
C CYS A 67 11.22 -8.96 28.86
N ALA A 68 12.17 -8.42 29.63
CA ALA A 68 11.96 -8.18 31.06
C ALA A 68 10.75 -7.24 31.33
N VAL A 69 10.52 -6.27 30.43
CA VAL A 69 9.36 -5.36 30.41
C VAL A 69 8.02 -6.11 30.14
N TYR A 70 8.09 -7.34 29.64
CA TYR A 70 6.96 -8.24 29.42
C TYR A 70 6.67 -9.15 30.64
N VAL A 71 7.61 -9.22 31.59
CA VAL A 71 7.55 -10.11 32.77
C VAL A 71 7.42 -9.31 34.08
N ARG A 72 7.83 -8.04 34.08
CA ARG A 72 7.65 -7.11 35.21
C ARG A 72 7.08 -5.79 34.72
N GLU A 73 6.02 -5.36 35.36
CA GLU A 73 5.46 -4.03 35.17
C GLU A 73 6.35 -2.97 35.85
N GLY A 74 6.58 -1.84 35.18
CA GLY A 74 6.79 -0.56 35.88
C GLY A 74 8.10 0.20 35.66
N ASP A 75 9.19 -0.39 35.17
CA ASP A 75 10.48 0.33 35.03
C ASP A 75 10.79 0.84 33.61
N GLY A 76 10.16 0.29 32.57
CA GLY A 76 10.28 0.72 31.17
C GLY A 76 11.68 0.53 30.54
N ALA A 77 12.66 0.10 31.34
CA ALA A 77 14.05 -0.06 30.96
C ALA A 77 14.33 -1.50 30.50
N CYS A 78 13.92 -1.82 29.27
CA CYS A 78 14.36 -3.06 28.64
C CYS A 78 15.89 -3.11 28.61
N LYS A 79 16.49 -4.12 29.27
CA LYS A 79 17.95 -4.30 29.33
C LYS A 79 18.62 -4.45 27.95
N TRP A 80 17.85 -4.83 26.93
CA TRP A 80 18.28 -4.92 25.53
C TRP A 80 18.07 -3.63 24.73
N GLY A 81 17.36 -2.63 25.28
CA GLY A 81 17.21 -1.29 24.71
C GLY A 81 16.77 -1.28 23.24
N GLU A 82 17.68 -0.90 22.36
CA GLU A 82 17.47 -0.80 20.90
C GLU A 82 17.52 -2.16 20.18
N GLU A 83 18.13 -3.17 20.81
CA GLU A 83 18.32 -4.52 20.27
C GLU A 83 17.21 -5.49 20.68
N CYS A 84 16.19 -5.02 21.41
CA CYS A 84 15.07 -5.89 21.81
C CYS A 84 14.20 -6.29 20.62
N PHE A 85 13.94 -7.60 20.51
CA PHE A 85 13.10 -8.19 19.45
C PHE A 85 11.60 -8.09 19.71
N TYR A 86 11.17 -7.78 20.94
CA TYR A 86 9.76 -7.65 21.33
C TYR A 86 9.32 -6.17 21.32
N PRO A 87 8.05 -5.87 20.98
CA PRO A 87 7.52 -4.51 21.08
C PRO A 87 7.42 -4.06 22.55
N HIS A 88 7.70 -2.78 22.83
CA HIS A 88 7.61 -2.22 24.18
C HIS A 88 6.33 -1.38 24.35
N ARG A 89 5.86 -1.23 25.61
CA ARG A 89 4.70 -0.37 25.94
C ARG A 89 4.98 1.09 25.54
N LEU A 90 3.92 1.76 25.09
CA LEU A 90 3.86 3.21 24.86
C LEU A 90 3.93 3.96 26.21
N ARG A 91 4.40 5.22 26.21
CA ARG A 91 4.38 6.06 27.41
C ARG A 91 3.04 6.79 27.57
N ASP A 92 2.64 7.00 28.81
CA ASP A 92 1.36 7.60 29.18
C ASP A 92 1.35 9.14 29.12
N ASP A 93 2.51 9.79 28.97
CA ASP A 93 2.68 11.24 29.19
C ASP A 93 2.62 12.13 27.93
N MET A 94 2.08 11.62 26.81
CA MET A 94 2.05 12.36 25.52
C MET A 94 0.67 12.52 24.84
N ILE A 95 -0.42 12.15 25.50
CA ILE A 95 -1.78 12.25 24.93
C ILE A 95 -2.47 13.51 25.41
N PHE A 96 -3.22 14.17 24.53
CA PHE A 96 -4.60 14.65 24.70
C PHE A 96 -4.93 15.69 23.60
N SER A 97 -5.28 15.23 22.39
CA SER A 97 -6.13 16.00 21.42
C SER A 97 -6.36 15.37 20.03
N PHE A 98 -5.75 14.24 19.65
CA PHE A 98 -6.04 13.67 18.31
C PHE A 98 -7.34 12.85 18.29
N GLU A 99 -8.32 13.30 17.51
CA GLU A 99 -9.59 12.59 17.25
C GLU A 99 -9.40 11.60 16.08
N CYS A 100 -8.84 10.43 16.40
CA CYS A 100 -8.63 9.37 15.42
C CYS A 100 -9.94 8.64 15.07
N HIS A 101 -10.22 8.55 13.76
CA HIS A 101 -11.36 7.82 13.21
C HIS A 101 -10.94 6.47 12.62
N VAL A 102 -9.78 6.43 11.96
CA VAL A 102 -9.23 5.23 11.33
C VAL A 102 -7.75 5.10 11.63
N VAL A 103 -7.29 3.88 11.92
CA VAL A 103 -5.88 3.54 12.06
C VAL A 103 -5.46 2.58 10.96
N LEU A 104 -4.37 2.89 10.27
CA LEU A 104 -3.78 2.03 9.25
C LEU A 104 -2.42 1.52 9.74
N GLN A 105 -2.26 0.21 9.87
CA GLN A 105 -0.97 -0.43 10.19
C GLN A 105 -0.23 -0.79 8.90
N TYR A 106 1.06 -0.46 8.82
CA TYR A 106 1.88 -0.60 7.61
C TYR A 106 3.36 -0.90 7.92
N MET A 107 4.05 -1.54 6.96
CA MET A 107 5.49 -1.76 7.05
C MET A 107 6.27 -0.45 6.92
N ALA A 108 7.29 -0.25 7.74
CA ALA A 108 8.11 0.96 7.81
C ALA A 108 8.64 1.48 6.45
N SER A 109 8.90 0.60 5.48
CA SER A 109 9.35 0.93 4.12
C SER A 109 8.32 1.70 3.28
N HIS A 110 7.04 1.72 3.69
CA HIS A 110 5.95 2.35 2.95
C HIS A 110 5.55 3.72 3.50
N GLU A 111 6.10 4.18 4.64
CA GLU A 111 5.67 5.40 5.36
C GLU A 111 5.35 6.61 4.47
N ASN A 112 6.38 7.17 3.82
CA ASN A 112 6.23 8.38 3.01
C ASN A 112 5.29 8.15 1.82
N ARG A 113 5.33 6.95 1.25
CA ARG A 113 4.58 6.57 0.05
C ARG A 113 3.10 6.41 0.34
N LEU A 114 2.77 5.82 1.49
CA LEU A 114 1.41 5.67 1.98
C LEU A 114 0.79 7.02 2.30
N GLY A 115 1.54 7.90 2.99
CA GLY A 115 1.10 9.26 3.28
C GLY A 115 0.78 10.05 2.00
N SER A 116 1.64 9.97 0.98
CA SER A 116 1.35 10.55 -0.33
C SER A 116 0.15 9.90 -1.02
N TYR A 117 0.08 8.57 -1.10
CA TYR A 117 -1.02 7.85 -1.75
C TYR A 117 -2.38 8.22 -1.16
N LEU A 118 -2.50 8.23 0.17
CA LEU A 118 -3.73 8.57 0.86
C LEU A 118 -4.10 10.05 0.66
N LYS A 119 -3.12 10.94 0.63
CA LYS A 119 -3.36 12.37 0.33
C LYS A 119 -3.86 12.56 -1.10
N ASP A 120 -3.25 11.89 -2.08
CA ASP A 120 -3.59 12.03 -3.50
C ASP A 120 -4.97 11.42 -3.82
N VAL A 121 -5.21 10.17 -3.39
CA VAL A 121 -6.43 9.41 -3.75
C VAL A 121 -7.60 9.65 -2.80
N TYR A 122 -7.31 9.92 -1.51
CA TYR A 122 -8.33 10.04 -0.46
C TYR A 122 -8.33 11.39 0.28
N GLY A 123 -7.49 12.36 -0.11
CA GLY A 123 -7.34 13.66 0.56
C GLY A 123 -8.62 14.51 0.69
N ARG A 124 -9.70 14.16 -0.03
CA ARG A 124 -11.03 14.74 0.17
C ARG A 124 -11.70 14.33 1.49
N PHE A 125 -11.45 13.10 1.95
CA PHE A 125 -12.00 12.51 3.17
C PHE A 125 -11.17 12.84 4.41
N ILE A 126 -9.91 13.22 4.20
CA ILE A 126 -8.89 13.32 5.25
C ILE A 126 -8.73 14.78 5.69
N GLU A 127 -8.70 15.00 6.99
CA GLU A 127 -8.44 16.32 7.59
C GLU A 127 -7.00 16.44 8.07
N ASP A 128 -6.54 15.46 8.87
CA ASP A 128 -5.20 15.37 9.43
C ASP A 128 -4.76 13.89 9.45
N MET A 129 -3.46 13.65 9.27
CA MET A 129 -2.84 12.32 9.35
C MET A 129 -1.60 12.38 10.21
N ARG A 130 -1.52 11.53 11.23
CA ARG A 130 -0.39 11.47 12.16
C ARG A 130 0.22 10.09 12.21
N MET A 131 1.53 10.02 12.03
CA MET A 131 2.30 8.81 12.21
C MET A 131 2.46 8.52 13.71
N ALA A 132 1.82 7.46 14.18
CA ALA A 132 2.08 6.87 15.48
C ALA A 132 3.11 5.75 15.33
N ARG A 133 4.12 5.76 16.21
CA ARG A 133 5.11 4.70 16.31
C ARG A 133 4.86 3.93 17.60
N ALA A 134 4.79 2.60 17.55
CA ALA A 134 4.97 1.81 18.77
C ALA A 134 6.29 2.21 19.43
N HIS A 135 6.28 2.35 20.74
CA HIS A 135 7.45 2.78 21.50
C HIS A 135 8.49 1.64 21.58
N GLY A 136 9.77 2.01 21.67
CA GLY A 136 10.91 1.10 21.49
C GLY A 136 11.48 1.13 20.07
N LYS A 137 12.80 1.03 19.95
CA LYS A 137 13.52 1.20 18.67
C LYS A 137 13.59 -0.07 17.81
N ASN A 138 12.66 -1.00 18.00
CA ASN A 138 12.62 -2.20 17.17
C ASN A 138 12.31 -1.81 15.72
N ARG A 139 13.26 -2.06 14.82
CA ARG A 139 13.15 -1.80 13.37
C ARG A 139 11.99 -2.54 12.69
N PHE A 140 11.45 -3.58 13.33
CA PHE A 140 10.31 -4.37 12.89
C PHE A 140 9.00 -4.00 13.61
N ALA A 141 8.98 -2.94 14.44
CA ALA A 141 7.73 -2.40 14.94
C ALA A 141 6.92 -1.88 13.75
N ASP A 142 5.78 -2.51 13.49
CA ASP A 142 4.81 -2.01 12.52
C ASP A 142 4.44 -0.57 12.89
N ARG A 143 4.21 0.27 11.87
CA ARG A 143 3.88 1.68 12.09
C ARG A 143 2.39 1.86 11.92
N ALA A 144 1.83 2.81 12.66
CA ALA A 144 0.41 3.15 12.61
C ALA A 144 0.25 4.56 12.03
N LEU A 145 -0.70 4.74 11.11
CA LEU A 145 -1.13 6.04 10.62
C LEU A 145 -2.51 6.31 11.20
N LEU A 146 -2.59 7.31 12.06
CA LEU A 146 -3.83 7.80 12.64
C LEU A 146 -4.45 8.81 11.69
N ILE A 147 -5.69 8.58 11.28
CA ILE A 147 -6.41 9.46 10.35
C ILE A 147 -7.56 10.12 11.09
N ARG A 148 -7.60 11.46 11.04
CA ARG A 148 -8.80 12.25 11.37
C ARG A 148 -9.52 12.56 10.07
N MET A 149 -10.82 12.24 10.02
CA MET A 149 -11.63 12.48 8.84
C MET A 149 -12.22 13.88 8.86
N ARG A 150 -12.42 14.45 7.66
CA ARG A 150 -12.95 15.80 7.51
C ARG A 150 -14.42 15.83 7.92
N GLN A 151 -14.79 16.78 8.78
CA GLN A 151 -16.20 17.01 9.07
C GLN A 151 -16.88 17.73 7.89
N PRO A 152 -18.10 17.33 7.49
CA PRO A 152 -18.83 17.99 6.41
C PRO A 152 -19.14 19.47 6.72
N THR A 153 -18.42 20.38 6.08
CA THR A 153 -18.61 21.83 6.23
C THR A 153 -19.93 22.25 5.56
N GLY A 154 -20.95 22.61 6.36
CA GLY A 154 -22.15 23.29 5.85
C GLY A 154 -23.52 22.72 6.26
N ARG A 155 -23.63 21.83 7.26
CA ARG A 155 -24.93 21.44 7.84
C ARG A 155 -25.08 21.94 9.27
N SER A 156 -26.15 22.68 9.53
CA SER A 156 -26.43 23.33 10.82
C SER A 156 -26.79 22.33 11.91
N SER A 157 -25.81 22.05 12.78
CA SER A 157 -25.87 21.78 14.23
C SER A 157 -26.91 20.82 14.88
N SER A 158 -27.94 20.30 14.20
CA SER A 158 -29.01 19.52 14.84
C SER A 158 -29.13 18.04 14.39
N SER A 159 -28.39 17.60 13.36
CA SER A 159 -28.42 16.20 12.87
C SER A 159 -27.06 15.66 12.39
N SER A 160 -25.95 16.25 12.86
CA SER A 160 -24.60 16.07 12.29
C SER A 160 -23.97 14.68 12.43
N SER A 161 -24.33 13.89 13.45
CA SER A 161 -23.65 12.63 13.79
C SER A 161 -23.84 11.50 12.76
N VAL A 162 -24.87 11.56 11.92
CA VAL A 162 -25.11 10.57 10.86
C VAL A 162 -24.12 10.76 9.70
N CYS A 163 -23.82 12.01 9.34
CA CYS A 163 -23.08 12.32 8.11
C CYS A 163 -21.60 11.87 8.15
N VAL A 164 -20.91 12.06 9.29
CA VAL A 164 -19.50 11.65 9.44
C VAL A 164 -19.36 10.13 9.34
N ARG A 165 -20.30 9.37 9.92
CA ARG A 165 -20.32 7.90 9.87
C ARG A 165 -20.56 7.34 8.47
N ASP A 166 -21.14 8.11 7.57
CA ASP A 166 -21.37 7.72 6.18
C ASP A 166 -20.12 7.96 5.32
N GLU A 167 -19.45 9.12 5.49
CA GLU A 167 -18.16 9.36 4.84
C GLU A 167 -17.07 8.40 5.36
N GLU A 168 -17.07 8.09 6.65
CA GLU A 168 -16.21 7.07 7.26
C GLU A 168 -16.46 5.67 6.70
N ARG A 169 -17.73 5.26 6.58
CA ARG A 169 -18.08 3.98 5.94
C ARG A 169 -17.62 3.94 4.49
N GLU A 170 -17.83 5.00 3.73
CA GLU A 170 -17.42 5.09 2.33
C GLU A 170 -15.89 5.10 2.17
N PHE A 171 -15.16 5.77 3.05
CA PHE A 171 -13.69 5.77 3.07
C PHE A 171 -13.13 4.37 3.37
N VAL A 172 -13.60 3.73 4.45
CA VAL A 172 -13.17 2.36 4.81
C VAL A 172 -13.55 1.35 3.72
N ARG A 173 -14.76 1.45 3.15
CA ARG A 173 -15.20 0.60 2.02
C ARG A 173 -14.27 0.77 0.82
N ARG A 174 -14.01 2.00 0.38
CA ARG A 174 -13.11 2.29 -0.75
C ARG A 174 -11.66 1.86 -0.52
N MET A 175 -11.18 1.85 0.72
CA MET A 175 -9.85 1.31 1.03
C MET A 175 -9.84 -0.22 1.04
N GLY A 176 -10.89 -0.87 1.54
CA GLY A 176 -11.05 -2.33 1.48
C GLY A 176 -11.18 -2.85 0.03
N GLU A 177 -11.78 -2.06 -0.85
CA GLU A 177 -11.85 -2.32 -2.29
C GLU A 177 -10.57 -1.92 -3.06
N ASP A 178 -9.57 -1.33 -2.40
CA ASP A 178 -8.37 -0.85 -3.07
C ASP A 178 -7.30 -1.95 -3.23
N PRO A 179 -7.02 -2.46 -4.45
CA PRO A 179 -5.97 -3.46 -4.65
C PRO A 179 -4.57 -3.00 -4.22
N VAL A 180 -4.29 -1.68 -4.24
CA VAL A 180 -3.01 -1.12 -3.78
C VAL A 180 -2.88 -1.24 -2.27
N LEU A 181 -3.97 -0.98 -1.53
CA LEU A 181 -3.95 -0.99 -0.07
C LEU A 181 -4.16 -2.39 0.53
N LYS A 182 -4.95 -3.26 -0.12
CA LYS A 182 -5.13 -4.67 0.24
C LYS A 182 -3.80 -5.42 0.45
N CYS A 183 -2.74 -5.01 -0.26
CA CYS A 183 -1.44 -5.68 -0.22
C CYS A 183 -0.46 -5.11 0.82
N VAL A 184 -0.81 -4.01 1.49
CA VAL A 184 0.16 -3.24 2.31
C VAL A 184 -0.35 -2.88 3.71
N LEU A 185 -1.68 -2.84 3.91
CA LEU A 185 -2.29 -2.29 5.11
C LEU A 185 -3.18 -3.28 5.87
N ARG A 186 -3.20 -3.13 7.20
CA ARG A 186 -4.38 -3.47 8.01
C ARG A 186 -5.10 -2.20 8.40
N CYS A 187 -6.39 -2.12 8.09
CA CYS A 187 -7.26 -1.00 8.43
C CYS A 187 -8.11 -1.36 9.65
N TYR A 188 -8.06 -0.50 10.68
CA TYR A 188 -8.85 -0.59 11.90
C TYR A 188 -9.80 0.61 11.98
N ARG A 189 -11.10 0.35 12.06
CA ARG A 189 -12.14 1.40 12.17
C ARG A 189 -12.48 1.66 13.64
N MET A 190 -12.53 2.92 14.07
CA MET A 190 -12.72 3.27 15.48
C MET A 190 -14.13 3.79 15.77
N GLY A 191 -14.92 2.95 16.43
CA GLY A 191 -16.26 3.30 16.89
C GLY A 191 -16.30 3.92 18.30
N HIS A 192 -15.25 3.71 19.10
CA HIS A 192 -15.13 4.23 20.45
C HIS A 192 -13.67 4.46 20.86
N ARG A 193 -13.48 5.40 21.80
CA ARG A 193 -12.21 5.79 22.40
C ARG A 193 -12.33 5.77 23.92
N GLY A 194 -11.51 4.96 24.59
CA GLY A 194 -11.49 4.85 26.05
C GLY A 194 -10.06 4.89 26.64
N PRO A 195 -9.93 5.12 27.96
CA PRO A 195 -8.64 5.13 28.64
C PRO A 195 -8.08 3.72 28.93
N SER A 196 -8.90 2.66 28.86
CA SER A 196 -8.51 1.30 29.21
C SER A 196 -9.21 0.23 28.35
N LEU A 197 -8.70 -0.99 28.44
CA LEU A 197 -9.32 -2.17 27.82
C LEU A 197 -10.73 -2.44 28.37
N ASP A 198 -10.99 -2.22 29.66
CA ASP A 198 -12.34 -2.41 30.23
C ASP A 198 -13.38 -1.48 29.62
N THR A 199 -13.03 -0.21 29.37
CA THR A 199 -13.94 0.74 28.71
C THR A 199 -14.24 0.30 27.27
N ALA A 200 -13.22 -0.17 26.55
CA ALA A 200 -13.38 -0.73 25.21
C ALA A 200 -14.21 -2.04 25.22
N ALA A 201 -14.04 -2.91 26.21
CA ALA A 201 -14.80 -4.15 26.36
C ALA A 201 -16.28 -3.86 26.64
N ALA A 202 -16.58 -2.90 27.54
CA ALA A 202 -17.95 -2.46 27.82
C ALA A 202 -18.65 -1.88 26.57
N TYR A 203 -17.94 -1.09 25.77
CA TYR A 203 -18.46 -0.61 24.47
C TYR A 203 -18.75 -1.77 23.51
N CYS A 204 -17.86 -2.75 23.42
CA CYS A 204 -18.07 -3.94 22.57
C CYS A 204 -19.29 -4.74 23.03
N GLN A 205 -19.46 -4.97 24.33
CA GLN A 205 -20.62 -5.67 24.90
C GLN A 205 -21.95 -4.96 24.59
N GLY A 206 -22.01 -3.62 24.74
CA GLY A 206 -23.19 -2.85 24.36
C GLY A 206 -23.51 -2.94 22.86
N THR A 207 -22.46 -2.99 22.02
CA THR A 207 -22.60 -3.16 20.57
C THR A 207 -23.05 -4.58 20.20
N PHE A 208 -22.57 -5.60 20.89
CA PHE A 208 -23.00 -6.99 20.71
C PHE A 208 -24.47 -7.20 21.13
N GLY A 209 -24.93 -6.60 22.23
CA GLY A 209 -26.34 -6.65 22.62
C GLY A 209 -27.25 -5.90 21.64
N ALA A 210 -26.76 -4.83 20.99
CA ALA A 210 -27.48 -4.22 19.87
C ALA A 210 -27.55 -5.12 18.63
N PHE A 211 -26.57 -6.02 18.47
CA PHE A 211 -26.50 -6.97 17.36
C PHE A 211 -27.41 -8.18 17.55
N SER A 212 -27.37 -8.84 18.73
CA SER A 212 -28.16 -10.07 18.98
C SER A 212 -29.67 -9.81 18.91
N ARG A 213 -30.14 -8.63 19.32
CA ARG A 213 -31.55 -8.19 19.14
C ARG A 213 -32.06 -8.19 17.70
N GLY A 214 -31.16 -8.18 16.69
CA GLY A 214 -31.52 -8.31 15.28
C GLY A 214 -31.59 -9.75 14.75
N MET A 215 -31.19 -10.74 15.55
CA MET A 215 -31.07 -12.15 15.15
C MET A 215 -32.30 -12.97 15.60
N PRO A 216 -32.75 -13.96 14.81
CA PRO A 216 -33.90 -14.78 15.16
C PRO A 216 -33.53 -15.85 16.21
N GLY A 217 -33.66 -15.49 17.48
CA GLY A 217 -33.50 -16.40 18.63
C GLY A 217 -32.15 -16.30 19.34
N PRO A 218 -32.02 -16.94 20.51
CA PRO A 218 -30.82 -16.85 21.33
C PRO A 218 -29.63 -17.45 20.58
N THR A 219 -28.66 -16.60 20.26
CA THR A 219 -27.47 -16.98 19.50
C THR A 219 -26.23 -16.40 20.17
N ASP A 220 -25.31 -17.27 20.59
CA ASP A 220 -24.02 -16.84 21.14
C ASP A 220 -23.28 -15.98 20.11
N VAL A 221 -22.88 -14.78 20.51
CA VAL A 221 -22.20 -13.83 19.63
C VAL A 221 -20.76 -14.28 19.46
N LYS A 222 -20.49 -14.97 18.34
CA LYS A 222 -19.16 -15.39 17.92
C LYS A 222 -18.36 -14.22 17.34
N PHE A 223 -17.20 -13.92 17.91
CA PHE A 223 -16.34 -12.83 17.47
C PHE A 223 -14.87 -13.22 17.42
N ARG A 224 -14.10 -12.56 16.54
CA ARG A 224 -12.63 -12.58 16.57
C ARG A 224 -12.10 -11.24 17.07
N VAL A 225 -10.96 -11.26 17.76
CA VAL A 225 -10.22 -10.05 18.15
C VAL A 225 -9.03 -9.86 17.22
N ARG A 226 -8.82 -8.63 16.73
CA ARG A 226 -7.58 -8.16 16.11
C ARG A 226 -7.10 -6.96 16.91
N ALA A 227 -5.86 -7.00 17.39
CA ALA A 227 -5.34 -5.91 18.22
C ALA A 227 -3.96 -5.42 17.79
N TYR A 228 -3.72 -4.14 18.01
CA TYR A 228 -2.42 -3.52 17.89
C TYR A 228 -2.08 -2.75 19.19
N PRO A 229 -0.91 -2.99 19.81
CA PRO A 229 -0.01 -4.11 19.56
C PRO A 229 -0.71 -5.48 19.76
N LYS A 230 -0.23 -6.50 19.03
CA LYS A 230 -0.82 -7.84 19.02
C LYS A 230 -0.93 -8.50 20.40
N SER A 231 -0.12 -8.06 21.35
CA SER A 231 -0.18 -8.47 22.76
C SER A 231 -1.56 -8.28 23.40
N MET A 232 -2.30 -7.26 22.98
CA MET A 232 -3.64 -6.94 23.51
C MET A 232 -4.73 -7.92 23.04
N GLU A 233 -4.47 -8.74 22.01
CA GLU A 233 -5.48 -9.68 21.48
C GLU A 233 -5.94 -10.67 22.55
N ARG A 234 -4.98 -11.27 23.27
CA ARG A 234 -5.26 -12.28 24.28
C ARG A 234 -5.97 -11.68 25.49
N GLU A 235 -5.40 -10.61 26.05
CA GLU A 235 -5.94 -9.92 27.23
C GLU A 235 -7.39 -9.47 26.99
N PHE A 236 -7.67 -8.89 25.81
CA PHE A 236 -9.02 -8.45 25.49
C PHE A 236 -9.98 -9.59 25.13
N ALA A 237 -9.49 -10.65 24.49
CA ALA A 237 -10.29 -11.86 24.27
C ALA A 237 -10.71 -12.48 25.60
N GLU A 238 -9.80 -12.60 26.57
CA GLU A 238 -10.08 -13.03 27.94
C GLU A 238 -11.06 -12.08 28.66
N LEU A 239 -10.95 -10.76 28.46
CA LEU A 239 -11.89 -9.76 28.99
C LEU A 239 -13.31 -9.83 28.40
N LEU A 240 -13.53 -10.43 27.23
CA LEU A 240 -14.86 -10.56 26.62
C LEU A 240 -15.45 -11.97 26.74
N ASN A 241 -14.62 -13.02 26.75
CA ASN A 241 -15.05 -14.40 26.63
C ASN A 241 -15.95 -14.85 27.79
N GLY A 242 -17.10 -15.44 27.48
CA GLY A 242 -18.04 -15.99 28.46
C GLY A 242 -18.81 -14.97 29.29
N LYS A 243 -18.57 -13.66 29.12
CA LYS A 243 -19.38 -12.61 29.76
C LYS A 243 -20.79 -12.57 29.15
N PRO A 244 -21.83 -12.27 29.95
CA PRO A 244 -23.18 -12.07 29.44
C PRO A 244 -23.27 -10.78 28.61
N LEU A 245 -24.21 -10.72 27.68
CA LEU A 245 -24.55 -9.49 26.96
C LEU A 245 -25.26 -8.50 27.88
N VAL A 246 -24.87 -7.22 27.80
CA VAL A 246 -25.42 -6.16 28.65
C VAL A 246 -26.86 -5.86 28.25
N GLY A 247 -27.80 -6.12 29.16
CA GLY A 247 -29.23 -5.85 28.99
C GLY A 247 -30.06 -7.03 28.45
N GLU A 248 -29.52 -8.24 28.39
CA GLU A 248 -30.24 -9.45 27.96
C GLU A 248 -30.65 -10.35 29.15
N GLU A 249 -31.94 -10.68 29.25
CA GLU A 249 -32.46 -11.65 30.23
C GLU A 249 -32.24 -13.11 29.81
N ARG A 250 -31.87 -13.34 28.54
CA ARG A 250 -31.90 -14.67 27.89
C ARG A 250 -30.65 -15.53 28.11
N GLY A 251 -29.67 -15.03 28.86
CA GLY A 251 -28.42 -15.77 29.15
C GLY A 251 -27.44 -15.88 27.98
N GLU A 252 -27.63 -15.07 26.93
CA GLU A 252 -26.73 -14.98 25.76
C GLU A 252 -25.31 -14.58 26.18
N LYS A 253 -24.29 -15.25 25.59
CA LYS A 253 -22.88 -15.00 25.90
C LYS A 253 -22.09 -14.57 24.68
N VAL A 254 -20.98 -13.88 24.95
CA VAL A 254 -19.97 -13.60 23.93
C VAL A 254 -18.94 -14.74 23.91
N ALA A 255 -18.64 -15.27 22.73
CA ALA A 255 -17.69 -16.38 22.56
C ALA A 255 -16.58 -16.01 21.57
N VAL A 256 -15.32 -16.12 22.00
CA VAL A 256 -14.17 -15.94 21.10
C VAL A 256 -14.16 -17.11 20.12
N ALA A 257 -14.15 -16.81 18.82
CA ALA A 257 -14.30 -17.77 17.74
C ALA A 257 -13.07 -17.81 16.83
N SER A 258 -12.91 -18.92 16.10
CA SER A 258 -11.94 -19.02 15.01
C SER A 258 -12.25 -17.98 13.92
N PRO A 259 -11.28 -17.60 13.06
CA PRO A 259 -11.53 -16.67 11.96
C PRO A 259 -12.66 -17.09 11.00
N GLY A 260 -12.91 -18.40 10.83
CA GLY A 260 -13.98 -18.94 9.99
C GLY A 260 -15.35 -19.05 10.67
N ASP A 261 -15.38 -19.05 12.01
CA ASP A 261 -16.60 -19.17 12.82
C ASP A 261 -17.14 -17.82 13.33
N ALA A 262 -16.33 -16.77 13.28
CA ALA A 262 -16.68 -15.45 13.80
C ALA A 262 -17.72 -14.74 12.91
N LEU A 263 -18.77 -14.20 13.53
CA LEU A 263 -19.76 -13.33 12.88
C LEU A 263 -19.30 -11.87 12.91
N LEU A 264 -18.62 -11.48 13.99
CA LEU A 264 -18.12 -10.13 14.24
C LEU A 264 -16.59 -10.11 14.35
N CYS A 265 -16.00 -8.99 13.97
CA CYS A 265 -14.59 -8.69 14.24
C CYS A 265 -14.51 -7.48 15.16
N VAL A 266 -13.75 -7.62 16.24
CA VAL A 266 -13.38 -6.52 17.13
C VAL A 266 -11.98 -6.08 16.78
N ASP A 267 -11.87 -4.83 16.35
CA ASP A 267 -10.62 -4.15 16.09
C ASP A 267 -10.25 -3.31 17.31
N ILE A 268 -9.00 -3.43 17.75
CA ILE A 268 -8.48 -2.72 18.93
C ILE A 268 -7.13 -2.10 18.59
N VAL A 269 -6.94 -0.85 18.96
CA VAL A 269 -5.64 -0.18 18.84
C VAL A 269 -5.36 0.54 20.16
N GLY A 270 -4.35 0.07 20.89
CA GLY A 270 -3.64 0.87 21.88
C GLY A 270 -2.60 1.73 21.15
N VAL A 271 -2.86 3.02 21.01
CA VAL A 271 -1.89 4.00 20.50
C VAL A 271 -1.81 5.16 21.48
N GLU A 272 -0.58 5.37 21.95
CA GLU A 272 -0.30 6.06 23.21
C GLU A 272 -1.17 5.50 24.37
N GLY A 273 -1.36 6.26 25.45
CA GLY A 273 -2.36 5.97 26.49
C GLY A 273 -3.78 6.26 26.02
N THR A 274 -4.27 5.49 25.04
CA THR A 274 -5.67 5.46 24.61
C THR A 274 -5.96 4.12 23.92
N VAL A 275 -7.05 3.47 24.32
CA VAL A 275 -7.59 2.30 23.61
C VAL A 275 -8.71 2.77 22.69
N TYR A 276 -8.46 2.65 21.39
CA TYR A 276 -9.50 2.74 20.37
C TYR A 276 -10.06 1.35 20.09
N CYS A 277 -11.37 1.25 19.89
CA CYS A 277 -11.99 -0.02 19.49
C CYS A 277 -13.14 0.18 18.50
N GLY A 278 -13.40 -0.84 17.69
CA GLY A 278 -14.52 -0.88 16.77
C GLY A 278 -15.02 -2.31 16.56
N VAL A 279 -16.33 -2.45 16.42
CA VAL A 279 -16.99 -3.73 16.13
C VAL A 279 -17.62 -3.64 14.75
N HIS A 280 -17.39 -4.65 13.91
CA HIS A 280 -18.00 -4.76 12.59
C HIS A 280 -18.38 -6.21 12.26
N GLN A 281 -19.40 -6.40 11.42
CA GLN A 281 -19.71 -7.71 10.85
C GLN A 281 -18.60 -8.14 9.89
N ILE A 282 -18.22 -9.41 9.92
CA ILE A 282 -17.26 -9.98 8.97
C ILE A 282 -17.88 -10.09 7.57
N ASN A 283 -19.20 -10.29 7.48
CA ASN A 283 -19.91 -10.46 6.22
C ASN A 283 -20.40 -9.14 5.57
N SER A 284 -20.24 -7.97 6.22
CA SER A 284 -20.75 -6.68 5.71
C SER A 284 -19.70 -5.82 5.00
N LEU A 285 -18.46 -6.30 4.94
CA LEU A 285 -17.35 -5.69 4.23
C LEU A 285 -16.71 -6.80 3.38
N PRO A 286 -16.25 -6.51 2.15
CA PRO A 286 -15.45 -7.46 1.38
C PRO A 286 -14.03 -7.54 1.99
N VAL A 287 -13.92 -8.11 3.19
CA VAL A 287 -12.63 -8.33 3.88
C VAL A 287 -11.94 -9.57 3.31
N GLU A 288 -11.70 -9.54 2.00
CA GLU A 288 -10.60 -10.26 1.35
C GLU A 288 -9.27 -9.57 1.73
N GLY A 289 -9.05 -9.45 3.04
CA GLY A 289 -7.81 -9.06 3.69
C GLY A 289 -7.26 -10.29 4.42
N GLU A 290 -7.11 -11.38 3.65
CA GLU A 290 -6.41 -12.58 4.09
C GLU A 290 -4.89 -12.29 4.09
N ASP A 291 -4.13 -12.88 5.01
CA ASP A 291 -2.78 -12.38 5.37
C ASP A 291 -1.77 -12.37 4.20
N THR A 292 -1.55 -11.19 3.61
CA THR A 292 -0.67 -10.96 2.45
C THR A 292 0.81 -10.77 2.83
N VAL A 293 1.49 -11.92 2.99
CA VAL A 293 2.90 -12.19 2.66
C VAL A 293 4.03 -11.33 3.30
N MET A 294 4.78 -11.96 4.21
CA MET A 294 6.10 -11.50 4.65
C MET A 294 7.25 -12.02 3.74
N GLY A 295 8.08 -11.09 3.23
CA GLY A 295 9.50 -11.27 2.88
C GLY A 295 9.95 -12.48 2.03
N GLY A 296 10.13 -12.26 0.72
CA GLY A 296 10.91 -13.18 -0.16
C GLY A 296 12.38 -12.75 -0.26
N GLY A 297 13.29 -13.56 0.27
CA GLY A 297 14.74 -13.40 0.11
C GLY A 297 15.35 -14.55 -0.68
N LYS A 298 16.00 -14.23 -1.81
CA LYS A 298 16.76 -15.06 -2.78
C LYS A 298 16.18 -16.38 -3.32
N GLU A 299 15.38 -17.17 -2.59
CA GLU A 299 14.83 -18.46 -3.05
C GLU A 299 13.39 -18.73 -2.56
N LYS A 300 12.52 -17.71 -2.52
CA LYS A 300 11.14 -17.87 -2.02
C LYS A 300 10.12 -17.13 -2.88
N SER A 301 9.30 -17.90 -3.62
CA SER A 301 8.06 -17.43 -4.22
C SER A 301 7.11 -16.88 -3.14
N PRO A 302 6.32 -15.84 -3.42
CA PRO A 302 5.24 -15.42 -2.54
C PRO A 302 4.11 -16.47 -2.55
N TYR A 303 3.43 -16.59 -1.40
CA TYR A 303 2.26 -17.44 -1.21
C TYR A 303 1.11 -16.58 -0.71
N MET A 304 -0.13 -16.83 -1.15
CA MET A 304 -1.33 -16.22 -0.55
C MET A 304 -2.07 -17.26 0.28
N PHE A 305 -2.66 -16.83 1.40
CA PHE A 305 -3.47 -17.69 2.27
C PHE A 305 -4.94 -17.53 1.94
N ALA A 306 -5.63 -18.62 1.60
CA ALA A 306 -7.09 -18.67 1.62
C ALA A 306 -7.56 -19.14 3.01
N ALA A 307 -8.33 -18.32 3.73
CA ALA A 307 -8.75 -18.59 5.10
C ALA A 307 -9.84 -19.69 5.20
N ARG A 308 -10.38 -20.14 4.07
CA ARG A 308 -11.57 -21.01 4.04
C ARG A 308 -11.32 -22.49 4.30
N ASP A 309 -10.07 -22.98 4.20
CA ASP A 309 -9.76 -24.40 4.45
C ASP A 309 -8.47 -24.66 5.28
N SER A 310 -7.66 -23.63 5.58
CA SER A 310 -6.38 -23.75 6.32
C SER A 310 -5.33 -24.71 5.71
N SER A 311 -5.56 -25.19 4.49
CA SER A 311 -4.83 -26.31 3.88
C SER A 311 -4.22 -25.98 2.52
N ARG A 312 -4.78 -25.00 1.81
CA ARG A 312 -4.29 -24.58 0.49
C ARG A 312 -3.29 -23.43 0.57
N VAL A 313 -2.03 -23.82 0.42
CA VAL A 313 -0.93 -22.96 -0.03
C VAL A 313 -0.99 -22.96 -1.56
N GLU A 314 -1.49 -21.90 -2.19
CA GLU A 314 -1.40 -21.75 -3.65
C GLU A 314 -0.10 -20.99 -3.97
N LEU A 315 0.79 -21.63 -4.72
CA LEU A 315 1.95 -20.96 -5.31
C LEU A 315 1.48 -20.05 -6.45
N VAL A 316 2.11 -18.87 -6.60
CA VAL A 316 1.83 -17.99 -7.75
C VAL A 316 1.94 -18.77 -9.06
N GLY A 317 0.79 -18.99 -9.69
CA GLY A 317 0.65 -19.72 -10.94
C GLY A 317 -0.08 -21.07 -10.88
N GLU A 318 -0.57 -21.52 -9.72
CA GLU A 318 -1.26 -22.81 -9.59
C GLU A 318 -2.77 -22.81 -9.93
N GLY A 319 -3.33 -21.67 -10.36
CA GLY A 319 -4.49 -21.66 -11.26
C GLY A 319 -5.70 -20.82 -10.88
N LYS A 320 -5.69 -20.03 -9.80
CA LYS A 320 -6.76 -19.05 -9.50
C LYS A 320 -6.31 -17.64 -9.14
N ASP A 321 -5.00 -17.37 -9.11
CA ASP A 321 -4.48 -16.05 -8.75
C ASP A 321 -4.94 -14.92 -9.69
N LEU A 322 -5.61 -13.91 -9.12
CA LEU A 322 -5.89 -12.61 -9.76
C LEU A 322 -4.66 -11.68 -9.80
N VAL A 323 -3.49 -12.16 -9.36
CA VAL A 323 -2.26 -11.39 -9.23
C VAL A 323 -1.15 -12.02 -10.06
N VAL A 324 -0.95 -11.50 -11.27
CA VAL A 324 0.07 -11.98 -12.20
C VAL A 324 1.48 -11.64 -11.70
N SER A 325 1.65 -10.44 -11.13
CA SER A 325 2.87 -10.08 -10.40
C SER A 325 2.62 -8.87 -9.49
N ARG A 326 3.50 -8.67 -8.50
CA ARG A 326 3.45 -7.46 -7.65
C ARG A 326 3.64 -6.15 -8.42
N ALA A 327 4.27 -6.19 -9.60
CA ALA A 327 4.45 -5.01 -10.43
C ALA A 327 3.09 -4.41 -10.85
N GLN A 328 2.03 -5.23 -10.98
CA GLN A 328 0.68 -4.77 -11.34
C GLN A 328 0.16 -3.67 -10.39
N PHE A 329 0.54 -3.70 -9.11
CA PHE A 329 0.13 -2.69 -8.13
C PHE A 329 0.77 -1.31 -8.39
N LYS A 330 1.93 -1.23 -9.06
CA LYS A 330 2.50 0.06 -9.50
C LYS A 330 1.56 0.74 -10.51
N LEU A 331 1.13 0.01 -11.55
CA LEU A 331 0.30 0.59 -12.61
C LEU A 331 -1.14 0.85 -12.13
N ALA A 332 -1.68 -0.02 -11.27
CA ALA A 332 -2.98 0.19 -10.64
C ALA A 332 -2.99 1.37 -9.65
N GLU A 333 -1.88 1.61 -8.93
CA GLU A 333 -1.69 2.84 -8.14
C GLU A 333 -1.65 4.06 -9.04
N LEU A 334 -0.87 4.02 -10.12
CA LEU A 334 -0.71 5.16 -11.02
C LEU A 334 -2.05 5.58 -11.64
N ALA A 335 -2.85 4.61 -12.12
CA ALA A 335 -4.18 4.84 -12.68
C ALA A 335 -5.18 5.51 -11.69
N LYS A 336 -4.87 5.51 -10.38
CA LYS A 336 -5.65 6.18 -9.34
C LYS A 336 -5.08 7.53 -8.91
N ARG A 337 -3.75 7.66 -8.87
CA ARG A 337 -3.05 8.90 -8.47
C ARG A 337 -2.97 9.93 -9.58
N SER A 338 -3.01 9.48 -10.83
CA SER A 338 -2.80 10.33 -12.00
C SER A 338 -3.80 10.01 -13.09
N ASP A 339 -4.30 11.07 -13.70
CA ASP A 339 -5.08 11.06 -14.92
C ASP A 339 -4.23 10.77 -16.17
N ILE A 340 -2.91 10.52 -16.06
CA ILE A 340 -2.02 10.36 -17.22
C ILE A 340 -2.44 9.21 -18.15
N LEU A 341 -2.87 8.08 -17.59
CA LEU A 341 -3.40 6.92 -18.32
C LEU A 341 -4.92 7.02 -18.60
N LEU A 342 -5.53 8.11 -18.14
CA LEU A 342 -6.92 8.46 -18.38
C LEU A 342 -6.98 9.60 -19.42
N PRO A 343 -8.19 9.97 -19.88
CA PRO A 343 -8.36 11.10 -20.78
C PRO A 343 -7.81 12.38 -20.15
N HIS A 344 -7.16 13.23 -20.95
CA HIS A 344 -6.99 14.62 -20.51
C HIS A 344 -8.39 15.21 -20.28
N PRO A 345 -8.70 15.81 -19.12
CA PRO A 345 -9.90 16.61 -19.01
C PRO A 345 -9.78 17.75 -20.02
N VAL A 346 -10.70 17.80 -20.98
CA VAL A 346 -10.90 19.00 -21.81
C VAL A 346 -11.49 20.05 -20.89
N ASP A 347 -10.92 21.25 -20.85
CA ASP A 347 -11.29 22.29 -19.90
C ASP A 347 -12.80 22.59 -19.96
N GLU A 348 -13.54 22.13 -18.95
CA GLU A 348 -14.98 22.38 -18.82
C GLU A 348 -15.22 23.78 -18.27
N GLU A 349 -15.00 24.80 -19.11
CA GLU A 349 -15.46 26.17 -18.85
C GLU A 349 -17.00 26.24 -18.83
N GLY A 350 -17.58 25.97 -17.65
CA GLY A 350 -18.91 26.43 -17.26
C GLY A 350 -20.07 25.42 -17.29
N GLY A 351 -20.95 25.55 -16.29
CA GLY A 351 -22.37 25.19 -16.39
C GLY A 351 -22.82 23.81 -15.86
N GLY A 352 -23.94 23.82 -15.11
CA GLY A 352 -24.92 22.73 -15.03
C GLY A 352 -24.56 21.46 -14.24
N GLY A 353 -25.11 21.31 -13.02
CA GLY A 353 -25.07 20.05 -12.27
C GLY A 353 -26.29 19.17 -12.54
N GLY A 354 -26.12 18.04 -13.23
CA GLY A 354 -27.20 17.09 -13.53
C GLY A 354 -26.81 16.07 -14.60
N GLU A 355 -26.85 16.47 -15.87
CA GLU A 355 -26.52 15.62 -17.03
C GLU A 355 -25.04 15.16 -17.09
N LYS A 356 -24.16 15.79 -16.30
CA LYS A 356 -22.71 15.52 -16.32
C LYS A 356 -22.33 14.07 -16.06
N SER A 357 -23.14 13.25 -15.39
CA SER A 357 -22.77 11.86 -15.09
C SER A 357 -22.69 10.96 -16.35
N ALA A 358 -23.71 11.04 -17.22
CA ALA A 358 -23.75 10.25 -18.45
C ALA A 358 -22.70 10.74 -19.47
N LEU A 359 -22.60 12.07 -19.66
CA LEU A 359 -21.57 12.69 -20.50
C LEU A 359 -20.15 12.36 -20.01
N LYS A 360 -19.91 12.32 -18.69
CA LYS A 360 -18.61 11.94 -18.12
C LYS A 360 -18.28 10.47 -18.37
N LEU A 361 -19.24 9.55 -18.23
CA LEU A 361 -19.05 8.14 -18.58
C LEU A 361 -18.74 7.96 -20.06
N GLN A 362 -19.52 8.60 -20.94
CA GLN A 362 -19.29 8.55 -22.39
C GLN A 362 -17.92 9.13 -22.79
N ARG A 363 -17.48 10.23 -22.17
CA ARG A 363 -16.14 10.81 -22.36
C ARG A 363 -15.03 9.88 -21.87
N VAL A 364 -15.22 9.19 -20.74
CA VAL A 364 -14.27 8.19 -20.24
C VAL A 364 -14.16 7.00 -21.20
N GLU A 365 -15.27 6.50 -21.75
CA GLU A 365 -15.26 5.42 -22.74
C GLU A 365 -14.62 5.84 -24.07
N GLN A 366 -14.92 7.04 -24.57
CA GLN A 366 -14.40 7.54 -25.86
C GLN A 366 -12.88 7.69 -25.85
N ASN A 367 -12.33 8.12 -24.72
CA ASN A 367 -10.94 8.58 -24.57
C ASN A 367 -10.06 7.63 -23.73
N ARG A 368 -10.55 6.44 -23.34
CA ARG A 368 -9.70 5.40 -22.73
C ARG A 368 -8.58 5.01 -23.71
N PRO A 369 -7.38 4.63 -23.24
CA PRO A 369 -6.35 4.08 -24.12
C PRO A 369 -6.89 2.82 -24.81
N ARG A 370 -6.82 2.75 -26.14
CA ARG A 370 -7.31 1.61 -26.94
C ARG A 370 -6.19 0.66 -27.31
N CYS A 371 -5.02 1.19 -27.60
CA CYS A 371 -3.82 0.45 -27.99
C CYS A 371 -2.66 0.86 -27.09
N ALA A 372 -2.19 -0.07 -26.27
CA ALA A 372 -1.06 0.14 -25.37
C ALA A 372 0.10 -0.80 -25.72
N VAL A 373 1.32 -0.40 -25.37
CA VAL A 373 2.51 -1.27 -25.39
C VAL A 373 3.13 -1.34 -23.99
N ASP A 374 3.50 -2.56 -23.57
CA ASP A 374 4.15 -2.85 -22.29
C ASP A 374 5.54 -3.43 -22.58
N ILE A 375 6.59 -2.76 -22.11
CA ILE A 375 7.99 -3.07 -22.41
C ILE A 375 8.70 -3.64 -21.18
N GLY A 376 9.30 -4.82 -21.34
CA GLY A 376 9.73 -5.63 -20.19
C GLY A 376 8.53 -6.30 -19.52
N ALA A 377 7.59 -6.76 -20.34
CA ALA A 377 6.26 -7.16 -19.88
C ALA A 377 6.26 -8.41 -18.99
N SER A 378 7.25 -9.31 -19.06
CA SER A 378 7.18 -10.62 -18.38
C SER A 378 7.16 -10.48 -16.84
N PRO A 379 6.24 -11.15 -16.11
CA PRO A 379 5.27 -12.17 -16.56
C PRO A 379 3.88 -11.62 -16.96
N GLY A 380 3.68 -10.30 -17.00
CA GLY A 380 2.47 -9.67 -17.56
C GLY A 380 1.69 -8.76 -16.61
N GLY A 381 2.27 -8.34 -15.48
CA GLY A 381 1.55 -7.58 -14.46
C GLY A 381 1.02 -6.22 -14.93
N TRP A 382 1.80 -5.48 -15.73
CA TRP A 382 1.38 -4.19 -16.28
C TRP A 382 0.40 -4.39 -17.45
N SER A 383 0.70 -5.33 -18.35
CA SER A 383 -0.19 -5.80 -19.41
C SER A 383 -1.59 -6.19 -18.90
N TYR A 384 -1.66 -6.91 -17.78
CA TYR A 384 -2.92 -7.29 -17.13
C TYR A 384 -3.75 -6.07 -16.71
N VAL A 385 -3.12 -5.05 -16.10
CA VAL A 385 -3.81 -3.82 -15.66
C VAL A 385 -4.28 -2.98 -16.86
N LEU A 386 -3.46 -2.86 -17.91
CA LEU A 386 -3.85 -2.22 -19.17
C LEU A 386 -5.10 -2.89 -19.77
N ALA A 387 -5.09 -4.22 -19.87
CA ALA A 387 -6.18 -4.98 -20.45
C ALA A 387 -7.46 -4.98 -19.60
N THR A 388 -7.35 -5.14 -18.28
CA THR A 388 -8.51 -5.40 -17.41
C THR A 388 -9.04 -4.17 -16.68
N GLN A 389 -8.18 -3.26 -16.21
CA GLN A 389 -8.58 -2.12 -15.39
C GLN A 389 -8.71 -0.84 -16.22
N LEU A 390 -7.81 -0.63 -17.18
CA LEU A 390 -7.85 0.50 -18.12
C LEU A 390 -8.66 0.19 -19.39
N GLY A 391 -8.96 -1.08 -19.64
CA GLY A 391 -9.88 -1.51 -20.70
C GLY A 391 -9.33 -1.36 -22.12
N CYS A 392 -8.00 -1.48 -22.30
CA CYS A 392 -7.37 -1.42 -23.61
C CYS A 392 -7.91 -2.49 -24.57
N ASP A 393 -8.32 -2.07 -25.78
CA ASP A 393 -8.84 -2.97 -26.82
C ASP A 393 -7.78 -3.96 -27.32
N ALA A 394 -6.51 -3.53 -27.28
CA ALA A 394 -5.31 -4.33 -27.52
C ALA A 394 -4.14 -3.84 -26.65
N VAL A 395 -3.37 -4.78 -26.10
CA VAL A 395 -2.12 -4.52 -25.40
C VAL A 395 -1.02 -5.35 -26.07
N VAL A 396 0.07 -4.73 -26.50
CA VAL A 396 1.22 -5.48 -27.03
C VAL A 396 2.27 -5.58 -25.94
N ALA A 397 2.43 -6.79 -25.40
CA ALA A 397 3.39 -7.13 -24.36
C ALA A 397 4.70 -7.56 -25.02
N VAL A 398 5.79 -6.80 -24.80
CA VAL A 398 7.09 -7.05 -25.40
C VAL A 398 8.09 -7.49 -24.34
N ASP A 399 8.49 -8.76 -24.41
CA ASP A 399 9.51 -9.36 -23.57
C ASP A 399 9.99 -10.69 -24.17
N PRO A 400 11.30 -11.01 -24.23
CA PRO A 400 11.76 -12.35 -24.58
C PRO A 400 11.28 -13.45 -23.62
N GLY A 401 10.99 -13.10 -22.36
CA GLY A 401 10.45 -14.00 -21.35
C GLY A 401 8.98 -14.33 -21.60
N ALA A 402 8.56 -15.54 -21.18
CA ALA A 402 7.17 -15.96 -21.29
C ALA A 402 6.25 -15.09 -20.42
N LEU A 403 5.00 -14.92 -20.87
CA LEU A 403 3.93 -14.34 -20.06
C LEU A 403 3.18 -15.41 -19.27
N HIS A 404 2.44 -14.98 -18.25
CA HIS A 404 1.59 -15.84 -17.44
C HIS A 404 0.38 -16.35 -18.25
N ALA A 405 0.03 -17.62 -18.08
CA ALA A 405 -1.00 -18.28 -18.89
C ALA A 405 -2.44 -17.79 -18.65
N SER A 406 -2.70 -17.09 -17.53
CA SER A 406 -4.04 -16.54 -17.21
C SER A 406 -4.32 -15.14 -17.79
N LEU A 407 -3.43 -14.60 -18.62
CA LEU A 407 -3.61 -13.28 -19.22
C LEU A 407 -4.76 -13.24 -20.24
N PRO A 408 -5.57 -12.16 -20.27
CA PRO A 408 -6.63 -11.99 -21.27
C PRO A 408 -6.14 -11.99 -22.73
N ASP A 409 -6.95 -12.56 -23.63
CA ASP A 409 -6.72 -12.58 -25.08
C ASP A 409 -6.50 -11.18 -25.72
N SER A 410 -6.87 -10.08 -25.06
CA SER A 410 -6.57 -8.72 -25.55
C SER A 410 -5.08 -8.38 -25.49
N ILE A 411 -4.28 -9.16 -24.74
CA ILE A 411 -2.83 -9.06 -24.66
C ILE A 411 -2.20 -9.92 -25.76
N ILE A 412 -1.28 -9.34 -26.52
CA ILE A 412 -0.54 -10.02 -27.59
C ILE A 412 0.93 -10.00 -27.21
N HIS A 413 1.51 -11.20 -27.01
CA HIS A 413 2.92 -11.36 -26.66
C HIS A 413 3.80 -11.29 -27.90
N LEU A 414 4.76 -10.37 -27.89
CA LEU A 414 5.91 -10.38 -28.79
C LEU A 414 7.13 -10.86 -28.00
N ALA A 415 7.50 -12.12 -28.22
CA ALA A 415 8.59 -12.84 -27.56
C ALA A 415 9.99 -12.40 -28.07
N VAL A 416 10.24 -11.09 -28.09
CA VAL A 416 11.41 -10.43 -28.71
C VAL A 416 11.92 -9.29 -27.84
N LYS A 417 13.09 -8.73 -28.16
CA LYS A 417 13.59 -7.52 -27.45
C LYS A 417 12.88 -6.26 -27.96
N ALA A 418 12.78 -5.25 -27.11
CA ALA A 418 12.12 -3.97 -27.43
C ALA A 418 12.63 -3.29 -28.72
N LYS A 419 13.93 -3.42 -29.03
CA LYS A 419 14.51 -2.87 -30.27
C LYS A 419 14.05 -3.59 -31.55
N GLU A 420 13.61 -4.85 -31.43
CA GLU A 420 13.18 -5.72 -32.52
C GLU A 420 11.65 -5.65 -32.76
N SER A 421 10.87 -5.20 -31.77
CA SER A 421 9.40 -5.18 -31.83
C SER A 421 8.80 -3.98 -32.57
N VAL A 422 9.56 -2.89 -32.76
CA VAL A 422 9.04 -1.59 -33.27
C VAL A 422 8.29 -1.75 -34.60
N SER A 423 8.84 -2.51 -35.55
CA SER A 423 8.19 -2.82 -36.83
C SER A 423 7.02 -3.81 -36.69
N GLN A 424 7.13 -4.79 -35.79
CA GLN A 424 6.15 -5.88 -35.60
C GLN A 424 4.84 -5.37 -34.97
N ILE A 425 4.91 -4.39 -34.06
CA ILE A 425 3.75 -3.88 -33.32
C ILE A 425 2.65 -3.36 -34.26
N ARG A 426 3.01 -2.64 -35.33
CA ARG A 426 2.06 -2.11 -36.31
C ARG A 426 1.34 -3.24 -37.06
N GLU A 427 2.08 -4.28 -37.47
CA GLU A 427 1.51 -5.44 -38.15
C GLU A 427 0.53 -6.17 -37.23
N VAL A 428 0.96 -6.49 -36.01
CA VAL A 428 0.18 -7.24 -35.02
C VAL A 428 -1.11 -6.52 -34.63
N ILE A 429 -1.08 -5.21 -34.39
CA ILE A 429 -2.29 -4.42 -34.10
C ILE A 429 -3.20 -4.36 -35.33
N THR A 430 -2.65 -4.26 -36.54
CA THR A 430 -3.43 -4.30 -37.79
C THR A 430 -4.13 -5.64 -37.97
N GLN A 431 -3.44 -6.75 -37.73
CA GLN A 431 -4.02 -8.10 -37.78
C GLN A 431 -5.13 -8.25 -36.70
N ARG A 432 -4.89 -7.81 -35.47
CA ARG A 432 -5.89 -7.89 -34.38
C ARG A 432 -7.16 -7.09 -34.71
N ARG A 433 -7.02 -5.85 -35.22
CA ARG A 433 -8.15 -5.02 -35.66
C ARG A 433 -8.98 -5.70 -36.76
N LYS A 434 -8.33 -6.29 -37.77
CA LYS A 434 -8.99 -7.10 -38.80
C LYS A 434 -9.79 -8.27 -38.21
N THR A 435 -9.21 -9.04 -37.27
CA THR A 435 -9.92 -10.16 -36.63
C THR A 435 -11.13 -9.75 -35.79
N LYS A 436 -11.14 -8.53 -35.23
CA LYS A 436 -12.28 -7.96 -34.49
C LYS A 436 -13.31 -7.25 -35.40
N GLY A 437 -13.19 -7.37 -36.73
CA GLY A 437 -14.11 -6.75 -37.69
C GLY A 437 -13.96 -5.22 -37.83
N ALA A 438 -12.90 -4.62 -37.30
CA ALA A 438 -12.63 -3.21 -37.50
C ALA A 438 -12.10 -2.98 -38.92
N LEU A 439 -12.93 -2.35 -39.77
CA LEU A 439 -12.68 -2.19 -41.21
C LEU A 439 -11.53 -1.24 -41.55
N VAL A 440 -11.07 -0.42 -40.60
CA VAL A 440 -10.04 0.60 -40.84
C VAL A 440 -8.70 0.12 -40.25
N PRO A 441 -7.69 -0.22 -41.09
CA PRO A 441 -6.34 -0.43 -40.60
C PRO A 441 -5.81 0.87 -39.97
N PRO A 442 -4.88 0.81 -39.00
CA PRO A 442 -4.23 2.02 -38.51
C PRO A 442 -3.60 2.77 -39.69
N SER A 443 -3.81 4.09 -39.75
CA SER A 443 -3.12 4.95 -40.72
C SER A 443 -1.60 4.84 -40.54
N GLU A 444 -0.82 5.21 -41.56
CA GLU A 444 0.65 5.13 -41.50
C GLU A 444 1.27 5.98 -40.38
N GLY A 445 0.52 6.93 -39.81
CA GLY A 445 0.89 7.71 -38.65
C GLY A 445 0.89 6.93 -37.32
N PRO A 446 0.98 7.65 -36.18
CA PRO A 446 0.99 7.07 -34.85
C PRO A 446 -0.36 6.45 -34.45
N PHE A 447 -0.34 5.47 -33.53
CA PHE A 447 -1.54 4.70 -33.15
C PHE A 447 -1.52 4.13 -31.72
N LEU A 448 -0.45 4.34 -30.94
CA LEU A 448 -0.37 3.92 -29.53
C LEU A 448 -0.85 5.04 -28.61
N ASP A 449 -1.85 4.74 -27.79
CA ASP A 449 -2.41 5.66 -26.80
C ASP A 449 -1.60 5.64 -25.49
N ALA A 450 -0.91 4.53 -25.22
CA ALA A 450 -0.08 4.36 -24.02
C ALA A 450 1.21 3.55 -24.28
N TYR A 451 2.31 4.00 -23.69
CA TYR A 451 3.57 3.28 -23.55
C TYR A 451 3.85 3.09 -22.06
N VAL A 452 4.11 1.86 -21.63
CA VAL A 452 4.51 1.55 -20.25
C VAL A 452 5.79 0.69 -20.23
N CYS A 453 6.66 0.92 -19.24
CA CYS A 453 7.92 0.21 -19.08
C CYS A 453 8.34 0.09 -17.59
N ASP A 454 8.51 -1.14 -17.08
CA ASP A 454 9.11 -1.44 -15.76
C ASP A 454 10.37 -2.33 -15.89
N MET A 455 11.06 -2.24 -17.04
CA MET A 455 12.28 -3.00 -17.34
C MET A 455 13.32 -2.91 -16.22
N ASN A 456 13.96 -4.05 -15.93
CA ASN A 456 15.14 -4.12 -15.06
C ASN A 456 16.41 -3.78 -15.85
N CYS A 457 16.57 -2.52 -16.25
CA CYS A 457 17.76 -2.01 -16.94
C CYS A 457 18.18 -0.60 -16.45
N PRO A 458 19.39 -0.13 -16.79
CA PRO A 458 19.84 1.23 -16.51
C PRO A 458 18.87 2.32 -16.99
N THR A 459 18.95 3.49 -16.34
CA THR A 459 18.05 4.62 -16.61
C THR A 459 18.13 5.10 -18.06
N CYS A 460 19.34 5.16 -18.62
CA CYS A 460 19.58 5.51 -20.01
C CYS A 460 18.90 4.52 -20.97
N ASP A 461 19.04 3.21 -20.75
CA ASP A 461 18.45 2.18 -21.61
C ASP A 461 16.92 2.22 -21.60
N SER A 462 16.30 2.52 -20.45
CA SER A 462 14.85 2.72 -20.35
C SER A 462 14.36 3.92 -21.17
N VAL A 463 15.08 5.06 -21.09
CA VAL A 463 14.76 6.27 -21.86
C VAL A 463 15.03 6.07 -23.35
N ASP A 464 16.16 5.47 -23.72
CA ASP A 464 16.53 5.16 -25.10
C ASP A 464 15.51 4.22 -25.74
N THR A 465 15.00 3.25 -24.98
CA THR A 465 13.94 2.36 -25.45
C THR A 465 12.66 3.13 -25.68
N PHE A 466 12.21 4.00 -24.77
CA PHE A 466 11.04 4.85 -25.00
C PHE A 466 11.17 5.72 -26.26
N LEU A 467 12.34 6.30 -26.51
CA LEU A 467 12.60 7.13 -27.69
C LEU A 467 12.43 6.38 -29.03
N LEU A 468 12.56 5.05 -29.06
CA LEU A 468 12.27 4.24 -30.26
C LEU A 468 10.78 4.09 -30.54
N PHE A 469 9.93 4.23 -29.53
CA PHE A 469 8.48 3.98 -29.62
C PHE A 469 7.67 5.29 -29.69
N ARG A 470 8.26 6.44 -29.32
CA ARG A 470 7.57 7.75 -29.34
C ARG A 470 6.93 8.07 -30.70
N GLU A 471 7.56 7.69 -31.80
CA GLU A 471 7.06 7.93 -33.18
C GLU A 471 5.82 7.08 -33.52
N LEU A 472 5.53 6.05 -32.71
CA LEU A 472 4.31 5.24 -32.79
C LEU A 472 3.18 5.78 -31.89
N MET A 473 3.45 6.75 -31.02
CA MET A 473 2.49 7.26 -30.05
C MET A 473 1.69 8.45 -30.58
N VAL A 474 0.38 8.44 -30.33
CA VAL A 474 -0.50 9.55 -30.72
C VAL A 474 -0.18 10.82 -29.92
N PRO A 475 -0.44 12.02 -30.48
CA PRO A 475 -0.40 13.27 -29.71
C PRO A 475 -1.30 13.17 -28.46
N GLY A 476 -0.82 13.63 -27.31
CA GLY A 476 -1.48 13.44 -26.00
C GLY A 476 -1.34 12.04 -25.38
N GLY A 477 -0.77 11.07 -26.11
CA GLY A 477 -0.57 9.68 -25.68
C GLY A 477 0.34 9.58 -24.45
N ALA A 478 0.06 8.62 -23.57
CA ALA A 478 0.62 8.54 -22.23
C ALA A 478 1.91 7.70 -22.16
N ALA A 479 2.97 8.22 -21.57
CA ALA A 479 4.20 7.48 -21.29
C ALA A 479 4.36 7.24 -19.78
N VAL A 480 4.70 6.01 -19.39
CA VAL A 480 4.97 5.59 -18.00
C VAL A 480 6.24 4.76 -17.96
N ILE A 481 7.26 5.23 -17.24
CA ILE A 481 8.60 4.63 -17.25
C ILE A 481 9.11 4.53 -15.81
N THR A 482 9.33 3.31 -15.31
CA THR A 482 10.06 3.15 -14.05
C THR A 482 11.55 3.17 -14.31
N LEU A 483 12.22 4.20 -13.80
CA LEU A 483 13.67 4.35 -13.78
C LEU A 483 14.21 3.66 -12.52
N LYS A 484 15.31 2.91 -12.67
CA LYS A 484 15.90 2.07 -11.62
C LYS A 484 17.39 2.32 -11.49
N ASN A 485 17.90 2.23 -10.26
CA ASN A 485 19.30 2.40 -9.98
C ASN A 485 20.12 1.14 -10.32
N PHE A 486 20.80 1.16 -11.45
CA PHE A 486 21.83 0.17 -11.80
C PHE A 486 23.26 0.72 -11.67
N ASP A 487 23.41 2.05 -11.59
CA ASP A 487 24.68 2.76 -11.74
C ASP A 487 25.44 2.99 -10.40
N GLY A 488 24.86 2.54 -9.28
CA GLY A 488 25.56 2.42 -8.00
C GLY A 488 25.07 3.37 -6.91
N GLY A 489 25.98 4.20 -6.36
CA GLY A 489 25.71 4.96 -5.13
C GLY A 489 24.59 6.01 -5.26
N ALA A 490 24.02 6.42 -4.12
CA ALA A 490 22.93 7.41 -4.06
C ALA A 490 23.25 8.81 -4.63
N GLN A 491 24.52 9.09 -4.97
CA GLN A 491 24.90 10.25 -5.76
C GLN A 491 24.76 9.97 -7.26
N GLN A 492 25.39 8.90 -7.77
CA GLN A 492 25.25 8.45 -9.17
C GLN A 492 23.78 8.28 -9.56
N TRP A 493 22.97 7.67 -8.67
CA TRP A 493 21.54 7.52 -8.87
C TRP A 493 20.83 8.86 -9.13
N ARG A 494 21.09 9.89 -8.29
CA ARG A 494 20.44 11.20 -8.44
C ARG A 494 20.86 11.91 -9.73
N GLU A 495 22.16 11.89 -10.05
CA GLU A 495 22.67 12.50 -11.27
C GLU A 495 22.17 11.79 -12.54
N GLY A 496 22.06 10.46 -12.51
CA GLY A 496 21.49 9.66 -13.61
C GLY A 496 20.00 9.89 -13.77
N LEU A 497 19.24 9.90 -12.67
CA LEU A 497 17.81 10.17 -12.63
C LEU A 497 17.47 11.57 -13.17
N GLU A 498 18.22 12.60 -12.76
CA GLU A 498 18.05 13.97 -13.25
C GLU A 498 18.27 14.05 -14.77
N LYS A 499 19.38 13.50 -15.28
CA LYS A 499 19.67 13.43 -16.72
C LYS A 499 18.60 12.66 -17.50
N ALA A 500 18.11 11.53 -16.96
CA ALA A 500 17.05 10.75 -17.58
C ALA A 500 15.73 11.53 -17.65
N VAL A 501 15.37 12.26 -16.59
CA VAL A 501 14.15 13.08 -16.54
C VAL A 501 14.23 14.28 -17.48
N GLU A 502 15.36 14.98 -17.58
CA GLU A 502 15.53 16.08 -18.55
C GLU A 502 15.46 15.57 -20.00
N ARG A 503 16.01 14.38 -20.29
CA ARG A 503 15.84 13.73 -21.61
C ARG A 503 14.40 13.32 -21.92
N LEU A 504 13.56 13.06 -20.90
CA LEU A 504 12.13 12.80 -21.08
C LEU A 504 11.35 14.10 -21.27
N LYS A 505 11.66 15.16 -20.51
CA LYS A 505 11.05 16.50 -20.67
C LYS A 505 11.31 17.14 -22.03
N SER A 506 12.38 16.78 -22.74
CA SER A 506 12.65 17.32 -24.09
C SER A 506 11.81 16.67 -25.20
N VAL A 507 11.03 15.62 -24.90
CA VAL A 507 10.21 14.87 -25.87
C VAL A 507 8.76 14.63 -25.41
N LEU A 508 8.49 14.76 -24.11
CA LEU A 508 7.15 14.81 -23.52
C LEU A 508 6.75 16.27 -23.29
N ASP A 509 5.45 16.56 -23.19
CA ASP A 509 4.98 17.85 -22.68
C ASP A 509 5.55 18.07 -21.26
N PRO A 510 6.42 19.07 -21.02
CA PRO A 510 7.02 19.30 -19.71
C PRO A 510 5.98 19.57 -18.61
N SER A 511 4.82 20.14 -18.97
CA SER A 511 3.73 20.44 -18.04
C SER A 511 3.06 19.19 -17.51
N SER A 512 3.08 18.09 -18.28
CA SER A 512 2.57 16.77 -17.91
C SER A 512 3.56 15.89 -17.12
N VAL A 513 4.86 16.22 -17.15
CA VAL A 513 5.88 15.34 -16.56
C VAL A 513 5.78 15.28 -15.03
N ARG A 514 5.65 14.08 -14.46
CA ARG A 514 5.64 13.83 -13.01
C ARG A 514 6.65 12.76 -12.64
N MET A 515 7.25 12.89 -11.46
CA MET A 515 8.08 11.86 -10.84
C MET A 515 7.36 11.35 -9.60
N LEU A 516 7.09 10.05 -9.56
CA LEU A 516 6.26 9.41 -8.53
C LEU A 516 7.02 8.27 -7.87
N GLN A 517 7.09 8.34 -6.54
CA GLN A 517 7.54 7.24 -5.70
C GLN A 517 6.31 6.37 -5.36
N LEU A 518 6.12 5.28 -6.10
CA LEU A 518 4.97 4.39 -5.93
C LEU A 518 5.16 3.42 -4.75
N MET A 519 4.05 2.97 -4.13
CA MET A 519 4.00 2.02 -3.02
C MET A 519 4.74 0.71 -3.29
N SER A 520 4.80 0.28 -4.55
CA SER A 520 5.50 -0.96 -4.96
C SER A 520 6.91 -0.73 -5.55
N ASN A 521 7.41 0.51 -5.56
CA ASN A 521 8.78 0.81 -6.02
C ASN A 521 9.84 0.38 -4.98
N GLY A 522 11.06 0.09 -5.42
CA GLY A 522 12.24 0.08 -4.54
C GLY A 522 12.56 1.47 -3.97
N THR A 523 13.43 1.56 -2.97
CA THR A 523 13.98 2.85 -2.51
C THR A 523 14.87 3.54 -3.56
N GLU A 524 15.26 2.80 -4.59
CA GLU A 524 16.10 3.22 -5.70
C GLU A 524 15.39 3.01 -7.06
N GLU A 525 14.05 3.06 -7.05
CA GLU A 525 13.21 3.08 -8.25
C GLU A 525 12.25 4.29 -8.19
N VAL A 526 12.13 5.04 -9.30
CA VAL A 526 11.18 6.17 -9.45
C VAL A 526 10.38 5.98 -10.73
N THR A 527 9.07 6.16 -10.69
CA THR A 527 8.22 6.10 -11.88
C THR A 527 8.00 7.50 -12.43
N VAL A 528 8.44 7.72 -13.67
CA VAL A 528 8.24 8.97 -14.41
C VAL A 528 7.05 8.79 -15.34
N THR A 529 6.20 9.82 -15.44
CA THR A 529 5.04 9.83 -16.33
C THR A 529 4.98 11.13 -17.11
N GLY A 530 4.39 11.12 -18.30
CA GLY A 530 4.10 12.33 -19.09
C GLY A 530 3.31 12.00 -20.35
N ARG A 531 2.95 13.02 -21.15
CA ARG A 531 2.24 12.88 -22.43
C ARG A 531 3.13 13.28 -23.60
N ILE A 532 2.91 12.69 -24.77
CA ILE A 532 3.39 13.23 -26.04
C ILE A 532 2.72 14.60 -26.26
N PRO A 533 3.45 15.65 -26.70
CA PRO A 533 2.85 16.94 -27.07
C PRO A 533 1.72 16.78 -28.11
N SER A 534 0.70 17.64 -28.00
CA SER A 534 -0.48 17.66 -28.88
C SER A 534 -0.19 18.22 -30.27
#